data_AF-A0A4U0XPA9-F1
#
_entry.id   AF-A0A4U0XPA9-F1
#
_cell.length_a   1.000
_cell.length_b   1.000
_cell.length_c   1.000
_cell.angle_alpha   90.00
_cell.angle_beta   90.00
_cell.angle_gamma   90.00
#
_symmetry.space_group_name_H-M   'P 1'
#
loop_
_entity.id
_entity.type
_entity.pdbx_description
1 polymer ?
#
loop_
_entity_poly.entity_id
_entity_poly.type
_entity_poly.pdbx_seq_one_letter_code
_entity_poly.pdbx_strand_id
1 'polypeptide(L)'
;MTARREAFEEIGLAMNDHQLPVGYEVEHLTELPANLAMTELGVRPCVAYLKTPPPSARNRDPDAARDLLPKLDAKEVAAVFTAPFYNFLREKDLDPQTRTTVPGEWYKGSWHSWHETAWRMHQFFVPVTPATVFHADSKPRPARTADERPPETTGANMPIASAKGKTLPGKPSQSSLQPPLPRSFYSIAGDALQQPRYRVFGMTARILVDAARVAYGEEPEYEHNSHFGDEEMMDRLLKIGRLSPKRKEGEILTRDVMMEAAKAKM
;
A
#
# COMPACT_ATOMS: atom_id res chain seq x y z
N MET A 1 5.62 12.65 13.09
CA MET A 1 6.98 12.11 13.35
C MET A 1 7.13 10.66 12.88
N THR A 2 6.11 9.80 13.04
CA THR A 2 6.12 8.40 12.56
C THR A 2 6.41 8.27 11.08
N ALA A 3 5.69 8.98 10.20
CA ALA A 3 5.85 8.84 8.75
C ALA A 3 7.29 9.10 8.25
N ARG A 4 7.96 10.14 8.77
CA ARG A 4 9.35 10.44 8.40
C ARG A 4 10.33 9.37 8.91
N ARG A 5 10.06 8.78 10.09
CA ARG A 5 10.83 7.67 10.64
C ARG A 5 10.71 6.41 9.78
N GLU A 6 9.49 6.00 9.43
CA GLU A 6 9.28 4.85 8.55
C GLU A 6 9.93 5.08 7.17
N ALA A 7 9.78 6.27 6.59
CA ALA A 7 10.43 6.61 5.32
C ALA A 7 11.97 6.57 5.39
N PHE A 8 12.56 6.87 6.55
CA PHE A 8 14.00 6.69 6.75
C PHE A 8 14.40 5.21 6.82
N GLU A 9 13.64 4.40 7.56
CA GLU A 9 13.91 2.98 7.76
C GLU A 9 13.74 2.18 6.45
N GLU A 10 12.67 2.44 5.70
CA GLU A 10 12.29 1.66 4.51
C GLU A 10 13.04 2.08 3.24
N ILE A 11 13.11 3.40 2.98
CA ILE A 11 13.59 3.96 1.70
C ILE A 11 14.79 4.91 1.86
N GLY A 12 15.32 5.04 3.06
CA GLY A 12 16.53 5.83 3.33
C GLY A 12 16.33 7.35 3.29
N LEU A 13 15.08 7.85 3.29
CA LEU A 13 14.81 9.29 3.28
C LEU A 13 15.27 9.92 4.60
N ALA A 14 16.28 10.78 4.55
CA ALA A 14 16.95 11.28 5.75
C ALA A 14 15.99 11.91 6.78
N MET A 15 16.20 11.62 8.07
CA MET A 15 15.33 12.09 9.16
C MET A 15 15.32 13.60 9.35
N ASN A 16 16.46 14.25 9.09
CA ASN A 16 16.65 15.68 9.28
C ASN A 16 17.13 16.33 8.00
N ASP A 17 16.70 17.55 7.74
CA ASP A 17 17.00 18.23 6.47
C ASP A 17 18.50 18.54 6.31
N HIS A 18 19.25 18.71 7.42
CA HIS A 18 20.71 18.86 7.38
C HIS A 18 21.46 17.62 6.85
N GLN A 19 20.80 16.47 6.79
CA GLN A 19 21.35 15.22 6.25
C GLN A 19 21.00 15.02 4.77
N LEU A 20 20.17 15.90 4.19
CA LEU A 20 19.86 15.89 2.77
C LEU A 20 21.03 16.46 1.97
N PRO A 21 21.17 16.08 0.68
CA PRO A 21 22.11 16.74 -0.21
C PRO A 21 21.85 18.26 -0.28
N VAL A 22 22.90 19.04 -0.46
CA VAL A 22 22.82 20.51 -0.46
C VAL A 22 21.78 21.01 -1.47
N GLY A 23 20.85 21.83 -0.98
CA GLY A 23 19.80 22.46 -1.80
C GLY A 23 18.56 21.59 -2.02
N TYR A 24 18.52 20.36 -1.51
CA TYR A 24 17.30 19.57 -1.44
C TYR A 24 16.61 19.80 -0.10
N GLU A 25 15.29 19.79 -0.12
CA GLU A 25 14.47 19.97 1.08
C GLU A 25 13.29 19.01 1.06
N VAL A 26 12.81 18.62 2.24
CA VAL A 26 11.58 17.85 2.39
C VAL A 26 10.61 18.68 3.21
N GLU A 27 9.66 19.33 2.54
CA GLU A 27 8.67 20.16 3.17
C GLU A 27 7.43 19.34 3.54
N HIS A 28 7.05 19.32 4.81
CA HIS A 28 5.77 18.76 5.22
C HIS A 28 4.62 19.70 4.81
N LEU A 29 3.70 19.22 3.98
CA LEU A 29 2.55 20.01 3.53
C LEU A 29 1.35 19.87 4.46
N THR A 30 0.86 18.63 4.64
CA THR A 30 -0.35 18.37 5.42
C THR A 30 -0.49 16.89 5.76
N GLU A 31 -1.38 16.58 6.70
CA GLU A 31 -1.96 15.24 6.86
C GLU A 31 -3.35 15.21 6.19
N LEU A 32 -3.70 14.09 5.57
CA LEU A 32 -5.03 13.86 4.99
C LEU A 32 -5.94 13.13 6.00
N PRO A 33 -7.27 13.15 5.83
CA PRO A 33 -8.19 12.37 6.65
C PRO A 33 -7.77 10.90 6.74
N ALA A 34 -7.87 10.32 7.93
CA ALA A 34 -7.43 8.94 8.13
C ALA A 34 -8.33 7.96 7.38
N ASN A 35 -7.74 6.88 6.86
CA ASN A 35 -8.42 5.79 6.15
C ASN A 35 -8.45 4.53 7.03
N LEU A 36 -9.49 3.71 6.89
CA LEU A 36 -9.68 2.49 7.68
C LEU A 36 -9.67 1.24 6.78
N ALA A 37 -8.72 0.34 7.03
CA ALA A 37 -8.75 -0.98 6.41
C ALA A 37 -9.74 -1.91 7.12
N MET A 38 -10.25 -2.89 6.39
CA MET A 38 -11.03 -4.01 6.95
C MET A 38 -10.28 -4.78 8.05
N THR A 39 -8.96 -4.70 8.08
CA THR A 39 -8.10 -5.29 9.11
C THR A 39 -8.06 -4.49 10.41
N GLU A 40 -8.90 -3.44 10.53
CA GLU A 40 -8.92 -2.49 11.65
C GLU A 40 -7.65 -1.63 11.76
N LEU A 41 -6.88 -1.56 10.68
CA LEU A 41 -5.74 -0.66 10.59
C LEU A 41 -6.23 0.73 10.14
N GLY A 42 -6.13 1.71 11.03
CA GLY A 42 -6.28 3.12 10.70
C GLY A 42 -4.95 3.70 10.23
N VAL A 43 -4.96 4.44 9.12
CA VAL A 43 -3.77 5.11 8.56
C VAL A 43 -4.10 6.57 8.33
N ARG A 44 -3.29 7.47 8.90
CA ARG A 44 -3.33 8.91 8.58
C ARG A 44 -2.24 9.24 7.56
N PRO A 45 -2.60 9.54 6.29
CA PRO A 45 -1.60 9.84 5.28
C PRO A 45 -0.92 11.18 5.56
N CYS A 46 0.39 11.22 5.38
CA CYS A 46 1.22 12.43 5.49
C CYS A 46 1.71 12.80 4.09
N VAL A 47 1.53 14.06 3.68
CA VAL A 47 1.95 14.57 2.38
C VAL A 47 3.15 15.50 2.56
N ALA A 48 4.23 15.22 1.83
CA ALA A 48 5.42 16.04 1.81
C ALA A 48 5.83 16.37 0.37
N TYR A 49 6.41 17.55 0.18
CA TYR A 49 6.99 17.99 -1.07
C TYR A 49 8.50 17.83 -1.04
N LEU A 50 9.03 17.08 -2.01
CA LEU A 50 10.47 16.88 -2.19
C LEU A 50 11.00 17.94 -3.16
N LYS A 51 11.69 18.95 -2.63
CA LYS A 51 12.24 20.05 -3.42
C LYS A 51 13.61 19.68 -3.97
N THR A 52 13.81 19.98 -5.25
CA THR A 52 15.12 19.87 -5.90
C THR A 52 15.77 21.24 -6.04
N PRO A 53 17.11 21.34 -5.95
CA PRO A 53 17.82 22.58 -6.24
C PRO A 53 17.75 22.91 -7.73
N PRO A 54 18.05 24.17 -8.13
CA PRO A 54 18.23 24.50 -9.53
C PRO A 54 19.42 23.71 -10.12
N PRO A 55 19.39 23.41 -11.45
CA PRO A 55 20.52 22.81 -12.14
C PRO A 55 21.84 23.55 -11.88
N SER A 56 22.90 22.78 -11.68
CA SER A 56 24.24 23.28 -11.41
C SER A 56 25.29 22.55 -12.26
N ALA A 57 26.53 23.03 -12.25
CA ALA A 57 27.64 22.36 -12.92
C ALA A 57 27.88 20.93 -12.39
N ARG A 58 27.48 20.64 -11.15
CA ARG A 58 27.63 19.32 -10.50
C ARG A 58 26.45 18.39 -10.77
N ASN A 59 25.24 18.93 -10.91
CA ASN A 59 24.03 18.19 -11.23
C ASN A 59 23.18 19.01 -12.22
N ARG A 60 23.19 18.61 -13.49
CA ARG A 60 22.49 19.32 -14.57
C ARG A 60 20.99 19.04 -14.59
N ASP A 61 20.55 17.97 -13.94
CA ASP A 61 19.16 17.51 -13.95
C ASP A 61 18.76 16.99 -12.57
N PRO A 62 18.59 17.87 -11.56
CA PRO A 62 18.22 17.47 -10.21
C PRO A 62 16.87 16.75 -10.16
N ASP A 63 16.85 15.53 -9.62
CA ASP A 63 15.66 14.69 -9.53
C ASP A 63 15.51 14.16 -8.10
N ALA A 64 14.39 14.46 -7.46
CA ALA A 64 14.17 14.09 -6.07
C ALA A 64 14.15 12.57 -5.86
N ALA A 65 13.57 11.80 -6.78
CA ALA A 65 13.48 10.36 -6.62
C ALA A 65 14.86 9.70 -6.73
N ARG A 66 15.68 10.12 -7.70
CA ARG A 66 17.03 9.60 -7.89
C ARG A 66 18.00 10.08 -6.82
N ASP A 67 17.89 11.35 -6.43
CA ASP A 67 18.91 12.00 -5.60
C ASP A 67 18.60 11.89 -4.08
N LEU A 68 17.34 11.68 -3.68
CA LEU A 68 16.92 11.56 -2.27
C LEU A 68 16.55 10.16 -1.79
N LEU A 69 16.45 9.15 -2.67
CA LEU A 69 16.07 7.78 -2.28
C LEU A 69 17.23 6.76 -2.29
N PRO A 70 18.39 6.99 -1.64
CA PRO A 70 19.54 6.11 -1.84
C PRO A 70 19.72 5.17 -0.64
N LYS A 71 18.86 4.14 -0.55
CA LYS A 71 19.09 2.81 0.04
C LYS A 71 17.77 2.20 0.47
N LEU A 72 17.35 1.17 -0.25
CA LEU A 72 16.20 0.37 0.14
C LEU A 72 16.66 -0.75 1.08
N ASP A 73 15.94 -0.96 2.19
CA ASP A 73 16.12 -2.21 2.94
C ASP A 73 15.41 -3.33 2.18
N ALA A 74 16.18 -4.20 1.52
CA ALA A 74 15.65 -5.33 0.75
C ALA A 74 14.77 -6.30 1.55
N LYS A 75 14.80 -6.26 2.90
CA LYS A 75 13.88 -7.04 3.74
C LYS A 75 12.46 -6.50 3.73
N GLU A 76 12.30 -5.19 3.58
CA GLU A 76 11.01 -4.49 3.71
C GLU A 76 10.55 -3.93 2.37
N VAL A 77 11.49 -3.45 1.55
CA VAL A 77 11.22 -2.79 0.27
C VAL A 77 11.98 -3.48 -0.85
N ALA A 78 11.24 -4.10 -1.77
CA ALA A 78 11.82 -4.73 -2.96
C ALA A 78 12.15 -3.71 -4.07
N ALA A 79 11.33 -2.67 -4.20
CA ALA A 79 11.50 -1.60 -5.17
C ALA A 79 10.73 -0.34 -4.75
N VAL A 80 11.21 0.81 -5.22
CA VAL A 80 10.50 2.09 -5.18
C VAL A 80 10.30 2.58 -6.60
N PHE A 81 9.14 3.13 -6.91
CA PHE A 81 8.86 3.68 -8.22
C PHE A 81 8.06 4.99 -8.14
N THR A 82 8.15 5.80 -9.18
CA THR A 82 7.40 7.05 -9.31
C THR A 82 6.24 6.90 -10.29
N ALA A 83 5.19 7.70 -10.07
CA ALA A 83 4.01 7.75 -10.92
C ALA A 83 3.63 9.22 -11.20
N PRO A 84 3.15 9.58 -12.40
CA PRO A 84 2.63 10.92 -12.65
C PRO A 84 1.40 11.18 -11.76
N PHE A 85 1.51 12.11 -10.83
CA PHE A 85 0.49 12.30 -9.78
C PHE A 85 -0.88 12.67 -10.35
N TYR A 86 -0.92 13.53 -11.38
CA TYR A 86 -2.16 13.90 -12.05
C TYR A 86 -2.87 12.74 -12.76
N ASN A 87 -2.15 11.70 -13.19
CA ASN A 87 -2.77 10.54 -13.85
C ASN A 87 -3.71 9.78 -12.91
N PHE A 88 -3.57 9.93 -11.59
CA PHE A 88 -4.53 9.34 -10.65
C PHE A 88 -5.92 9.94 -10.76
N LEU A 89 -6.17 10.98 -11.56
CA LEU A 89 -7.53 11.47 -11.88
C LEU A 89 -8.05 10.97 -13.24
N ARG A 90 -7.28 10.16 -13.96
CA ARG A 90 -7.53 9.80 -15.36
C ARG A 90 -7.83 8.32 -15.53
N GLU A 91 -8.67 7.98 -16.50
CA GLU A 91 -8.97 6.58 -16.85
C GLU A 91 -7.84 5.93 -17.67
N LYS A 92 -7.04 6.73 -18.36
CA LYS A 92 -5.97 6.28 -19.27
C LYS A 92 -4.68 7.03 -18.98
N ASP A 93 -3.54 6.46 -19.36
CA ASP A 93 -2.26 7.16 -19.27
C ASP A 93 -2.34 8.50 -20.03
N LEU A 94 -1.94 9.62 -19.43
CA LEU A 94 -2.00 10.90 -20.15
C LEU A 94 -1.07 10.92 -21.36
N ASP A 95 0.14 10.40 -21.21
CA ASP A 95 1.11 10.30 -22.30
C ASP A 95 0.64 9.31 -23.39
N PRO A 96 0.36 9.79 -24.62
CA PRO A 96 -0.03 8.93 -25.73
C PRO A 96 1.06 7.94 -26.16
N GLN A 97 2.34 8.28 -25.96
CA GLN A 97 3.43 7.36 -26.27
C GLN A 97 3.38 6.16 -25.33
N THR A 98 3.32 6.39 -24.02
CA THR A 98 3.15 5.35 -23.00
C THR A 98 1.98 4.41 -23.28
N ARG A 99 0.81 4.93 -23.70
CA ARG A 99 -0.35 4.09 -24.07
C ARG A 99 -0.06 3.10 -25.21
N THR A 100 0.85 3.47 -26.09
CA THR A 100 1.21 2.71 -27.29
C THR A 100 2.37 1.77 -27.03
N THR A 101 3.36 2.22 -26.26
CA THR A 101 4.64 1.51 -26.06
C THR A 101 4.61 0.56 -24.86
N VAL A 102 3.81 0.84 -23.83
CA VAL A 102 3.75 0.04 -22.61
C VAL A 102 2.44 -0.75 -22.57
N PRO A 103 2.48 -2.09 -22.73
CA PRO A 103 1.27 -2.90 -22.78
C PRO A 103 0.48 -2.86 -21.47
N GLY A 104 -0.83 -3.02 -21.57
CA GLY A 104 -1.75 -2.95 -20.44
C GLY A 104 -2.47 -1.60 -20.34
N GLU A 105 -3.38 -1.49 -19.38
CA GLU A 105 -4.22 -0.31 -19.17
C GLU A 105 -3.87 0.38 -17.85
N TRP A 106 -4.00 1.70 -17.79
CA TRP A 106 -3.68 2.49 -16.60
C TRP A 106 -4.60 2.22 -15.41
N TYR A 107 -5.91 2.07 -15.61
CA TYR A 107 -6.88 2.04 -14.52
C TYR A 107 -7.95 0.96 -14.71
N LYS A 108 -8.30 0.29 -13.60
CA LYS A 108 -9.51 -0.53 -13.43
C LYS A 108 -10.20 -0.14 -12.13
N GLY A 109 -11.50 0.07 -12.21
CA GLY A 109 -12.34 0.26 -11.03
C GLY A 109 -13.41 -0.80 -10.95
N SER A 110 -13.73 -1.22 -9.72
CA SER A 110 -14.89 -2.06 -9.45
C SER A 110 -15.59 -1.58 -8.19
N TRP A 111 -16.91 -1.62 -8.19
CA TRP A 111 -17.69 -1.42 -6.98
C TRP A 111 -17.62 -2.67 -6.12
N HIS A 112 -17.27 -2.49 -4.85
CA HIS A 112 -17.34 -3.52 -3.84
C HIS A 112 -18.31 -3.07 -2.77
N SER A 113 -19.23 -3.96 -2.40
CA SER A 113 -20.09 -3.74 -1.25
C SER A 113 -19.23 -3.81 0.01
N TRP A 114 -18.95 -2.65 0.61
CA TRP A 114 -18.39 -2.55 1.95
C TRP A 114 -19.51 -2.05 2.88
N HIS A 115 -20.34 -2.99 3.34
CA HIS A 115 -21.57 -2.71 4.11
C HIS A 115 -22.60 -1.85 3.37
N GLU A 116 -23.28 -0.96 4.12
CA GLU A 116 -24.36 -0.06 3.69
C GLU A 116 -23.86 1.02 2.71
N THR A 117 -22.54 1.15 2.54
CA THR A 117 -21.90 2.07 1.59
C THR A 117 -21.14 1.29 0.51
N ALA A 118 -21.42 1.60 -0.76
CA ALA A 118 -20.62 1.08 -1.85
C ALA A 118 -19.21 1.69 -1.78
N TRP A 119 -18.17 0.86 -1.77
CA TRP A 119 -16.79 1.33 -1.82
C TRP A 119 -16.19 1.05 -3.19
N ARG A 120 -15.51 2.04 -3.76
CA ARG A 120 -14.86 1.91 -5.04
C ARG A 120 -13.46 1.35 -4.85
N MET A 121 -13.24 0.13 -5.33
CA MET A 121 -11.91 -0.45 -5.42
C MET A 121 -11.20 0.09 -6.65
N HIS A 122 -10.16 0.89 -6.43
CA HIS A 122 -9.31 1.41 -7.49
C HIS A 122 -8.10 0.49 -7.69
N GLN A 123 -7.74 0.26 -8.95
CA GLN A 123 -6.52 -0.43 -9.35
C GLN A 123 -5.85 0.38 -10.46
N PHE A 124 -4.64 0.87 -10.19
CA PHE A 124 -3.80 1.54 -11.16
C PHE A 124 -2.64 0.63 -11.55
N PHE A 125 -2.25 0.64 -12.82
CA PHE A 125 -1.12 -0.13 -13.35
C PHE A 125 -0.11 0.87 -13.91
N VAL A 126 0.78 1.30 -13.02
CA VAL A 126 1.74 2.38 -13.27
C VAL A 126 2.85 1.87 -14.18
N PRO A 127 3.07 2.49 -15.34
CA PRO A 127 4.17 2.13 -16.24
C PRO A 127 5.51 2.42 -15.57
N VAL A 128 6.40 1.42 -15.56
CA VAL A 128 7.73 1.55 -14.98
C VAL A 128 8.79 1.46 -16.06
N THR A 129 9.83 2.27 -15.89
CA THR A 129 11.01 2.32 -16.77
C THR A 129 12.26 2.33 -15.90
N PRO A 130 13.46 2.02 -16.43
CA PRO A 130 14.69 2.12 -15.65
C PRO A 130 14.96 3.51 -15.02
N ALA A 131 14.29 4.56 -15.50
CA ALA A 131 14.38 5.91 -14.92
C ALA A 131 13.37 6.15 -13.79
N THR A 132 12.30 5.35 -13.70
CA THR A 132 11.20 5.54 -12.76
C THR A 132 11.08 4.44 -11.71
N VAL A 133 11.88 3.36 -11.80
CA VAL A 133 11.94 2.29 -10.81
C VAL A 133 13.36 2.11 -10.28
N PHE A 134 13.47 1.98 -8.95
CA PHE A 134 14.69 1.76 -8.20
C PHE A 134 14.54 0.47 -7.41
N HIS A 135 15.38 -0.52 -7.69
CA HIS A 135 15.32 -1.83 -7.03
C HIS A 135 16.26 -1.89 -5.84
N ALA A 136 15.90 -2.70 -4.85
CA ALA A 136 16.79 -2.96 -3.73
C ALA A 136 17.97 -3.83 -4.18
N ASP A 137 19.19 -3.42 -3.79
CA ASP A 137 20.40 -4.19 -4.06
C ASP A 137 20.39 -5.48 -3.22
N SER A 138 19.99 -6.59 -3.83
CA SER A 138 20.16 -7.91 -3.25
C SER A 138 21.61 -8.37 -3.39
N LYS A 139 22.56 -7.76 -2.67
CA LYS A 139 23.89 -8.37 -2.56
C LYS A 139 23.72 -9.77 -1.96
N PRO A 140 24.14 -10.86 -2.67
CA PRO A 140 24.14 -12.18 -2.07
C PRO A 140 25.07 -12.13 -0.86
N ARG A 141 24.57 -12.50 0.31
CA ARG A 141 25.43 -12.71 1.48
C ARG A 141 26.38 -13.86 1.14
N PRO A 142 27.69 -13.78 1.41
CA PRO A 142 28.51 -14.99 1.42
C PRO A 142 27.85 -15.98 2.38
N ALA A 143 27.65 -17.21 1.91
CA ALA A 143 26.98 -18.26 2.66
C ALA A 143 27.54 -18.29 4.08
N ARG A 144 26.67 -18.17 5.08
CA ARG A 144 27.04 -18.50 6.45
C ARG A 144 27.46 -19.96 6.42
N THR A 145 28.75 -20.23 6.65
CA THR A 145 29.26 -21.58 6.87
C THR A 145 28.41 -22.23 7.95
N ALA A 146 27.83 -23.37 7.60
CA ALA A 146 27.00 -24.17 8.48
C ALA A 146 27.87 -24.80 9.57
N ASP A 147 28.19 -24.03 10.61
CA ASP A 147 28.71 -24.57 11.87
C ASP A 147 28.39 -23.60 13.00
N GLU A 148 27.12 -23.57 13.40
CA GLU A 148 26.72 -23.30 14.78
C GLU A 148 25.29 -23.83 14.96
N ARG A 149 25.22 -25.10 15.37
CA ARG A 149 23.99 -25.82 15.74
C ARG A 149 23.55 -25.41 17.16
N PRO A 150 22.28 -25.04 17.39
CA PRO A 150 21.67 -25.16 18.71
C PRO A 150 21.36 -26.64 19.01
N PRO A 151 21.41 -27.08 20.29
CA PRO A 151 21.32 -28.50 20.63
C PRO A 151 19.90 -29.07 20.45
N GLU A 152 19.86 -30.28 19.89
CA GLU A 152 18.67 -31.11 19.69
C GLU A 152 18.18 -31.73 21.00
N THR A 153 16.85 -31.78 21.17
CA THR A 153 16.19 -32.80 22.01
C THR A 153 15.12 -33.53 21.19
N THR A 154 15.57 -34.67 20.63
CA THR A 154 14.92 -35.99 20.54
C THR A 154 13.39 -36.11 20.53
N GLY A 155 12.86 -36.74 19.47
CA GLY A 155 11.48 -37.28 19.45
C GLY A 155 11.02 -37.91 18.13
N ALA A 156 11.68 -38.99 17.69
CA ALA A 156 11.23 -40.13 16.86
C ALA A 156 10.08 -40.00 15.79
N ASN A 157 10.49 -40.18 14.52
CA ASN A 157 9.93 -41.00 13.42
C ASN A 157 8.41 -41.22 13.20
N MET A 158 7.93 -40.66 12.06
CA MET A 158 7.30 -41.27 10.85
C MET A 158 6.14 -42.32 10.99
N PRO A 159 5.20 -42.50 10.02
CA PRO A 159 5.24 -42.04 8.62
C PRO A 159 3.94 -41.41 8.05
N ILE A 160 4.09 -40.90 6.83
CA ILE A 160 3.06 -40.46 5.89
C ILE A 160 2.15 -41.63 5.49
N ALA A 161 0.84 -41.46 5.62
CA ALA A 161 -0.17 -42.32 5.01
C ALA A 161 -1.28 -41.47 4.38
N SER A 162 -1.42 -41.61 3.06
CA SER A 162 -2.53 -41.15 2.25
C SER A 162 -3.84 -41.78 2.73
N ALA A 163 -4.84 -40.97 3.11
CA ALA A 163 -6.20 -41.46 3.34
C ALA A 163 -7.26 -40.48 2.85
N LYS A 164 -8.15 -41.05 2.03
CA LYS A 164 -9.34 -40.45 1.40
C LYS A 164 -10.34 -39.91 2.43
N GLY A 165 -11.10 -38.92 1.95
CA GLY A 165 -12.37 -38.39 2.41
C GLY A 165 -13.00 -38.93 3.70
N LYS A 166 -13.15 -38.04 4.67
CA LYS A 166 -14.26 -38.04 5.63
C LYS A 166 -14.74 -36.60 5.82
N THR A 167 -15.99 -36.37 5.45
CA THR A 167 -16.79 -35.18 5.76
C THR A 167 -16.96 -35.06 7.28
N LEU A 168 -16.55 -33.91 7.83
CA LEU A 168 -16.83 -33.52 9.22
C LEU A 168 -17.88 -32.40 9.23
N PRO A 169 -18.77 -32.38 10.23
CA PRO A 169 -19.97 -31.53 10.24
C PRO A 169 -19.62 -30.06 10.42
N GLY A 170 -20.44 -29.21 9.80
CA GLY A 170 -20.19 -27.78 9.58
C GLY A 170 -19.76 -27.00 10.82
N LYS A 171 -18.62 -26.32 10.71
CA LYS A 171 -18.35 -25.14 11.55
C LYS A 171 -19.37 -24.06 11.20
N PRO A 172 -19.91 -23.33 12.18
CA PRO A 172 -20.76 -22.18 11.88
C PRO A 172 -19.97 -21.22 11.00
N SER A 173 -20.56 -20.88 9.86
CA SER A 173 -20.07 -19.88 8.91
C SER A 173 -19.87 -18.56 9.66
N GLN A 174 -18.65 -18.31 10.12
CA GLN A 174 -18.23 -16.97 10.50
C GLN A 174 -18.14 -16.18 9.20
N SER A 175 -19.25 -15.52 8.88
CA SER A 175 -19.42 -14.69 7.69
C SER A 175 -18.39 -13.57 7.72
N SER A 176 -17.24 -13.75 7.05
CA SER A 176 -16.44 -12.61 6.61
C SER A 176 -17.31 -11.75 5.71
N LEU A 177 -17.20 -10.44 5.87
CA LEU A 177 -18.05 -9.42 5.23
C LEU A 177 -18.12 -9.46 3.71
N GLN A 178 -17.18 -10.17 3.11
CA GLN A 178 -17.14 -10.50 1.71
C GLN A 178 -16.60 -11.93 1.62
N PRO A 179 -17.00 -12.73 0.61
CA PRO A 179 -16.11 -13.81 0.18
C PRO A 179 -14.74 -13.16 -0.11
N PRO A 180 -13.62 -13.75 0.34
CA PRO A 180 -12.32 -13.21 0.04
C PRO A 180 -12.24 -12.94 -1.47
N LEU A 181 -11.75 -11.76 -1.86
CA LEU A 181 -11.53 -11.48 -3.28
C LEU A 181 -10.82 -12.70 -3.89
N PRO A 182 -11.24 -13.12 -5.09
CA PRO A 182 -10.71 -14.35 -5.67
C PRO A 182 -9.18 -14.26 -5.66
N ARG A 183 -8.49 -15.37 -5.37
CA ARG A 183 -7.01 -15.35 -5.26
C ARG A 183 -6.35 -14.70 -6.48
N SER A 184 -6.97 -14.83 -7.65
CA SER A 184 -6.58 -14.15 -8.89
C SER A 184 -6.42 -12.64 -8.76
N PHE A 185 -7.17 -12.00 -7.85
CA PHE A 185 -7.05 -10.58 -7.56
C PHE A 185 -5.75 -10.22 -6.84
N TYR A 186 -5.22 -11.10 -6.00
CA TYR A 186 -3.97 -10.85 -5.26
C TYR A 186 -2.74 -11.47 -5.94
N SER A 187 -2.95 -12.42 -6.86
CA SER A 187 -1.87 -13.03 -7.61
C SER A 187 -1.52 -12.21 -8.85
N ILE A 188 -0.24 -11.90 -9.01
CA ILE A 188 0.33 -11.49 -10.29
C ILE A 188 0.85 -12.74 -10.99
N ALA A 189 0.66 -12.82 -12.31
CA ALA A 189 1.25 -13.91 -13.10
C ALA A 189 2.75 -13.62 -13.30
N GLY A 190 3.61 -14.49 -12.78
CA GLY A 190 5.06 -14.34 -12.88
C GLY A 190 5.66 -13.42 -11.80
N ASP A 191 6.86 -12.91 -12.07
CA ASP A 191 7.55 -11.99 -11.16
C ASP A 191 6.93 -10.60 -11.25
N ALA A 192 6.50 -10.06 -10.10
CA ALA A 192 5.91 -8.74 -9.99
C ALA A 192 6.92 -7.63 -10.36
N LEU A 193 8.21 -7.84 -10.07
CA LEU A 193 9.25 -6.85 -10.35
C LEU A 193 9.61 -6.76 -11.84
N GLN A 194 9.30 -7.80 -12.62
CA GLN A 194 9.55 -7.85 -14.06
C GLN A 194 8.35 -7.38 -14.90
N GLN A 195 7.27 -6.94 -14.26
CA GLN A 195 6.11 -6.44 -14.98
C GLN A 195 6.39 -5.05 -15.58
N PRO A 196 5.92 -4.78 -16.81
CA PRO A 196 6.06 -3.45 -17.42
C PRO A 196 5.21 -2.38 -16.70
N ARG A 197 4.23 -2.82 -15.89
CA ARG A 197 3.38 -1.96 -15.08
C ARG A 197 3.26 -2.50 -13.66
N TYR A 198 3.48 -1.63 -12.68
CA TYR A 198 3.34 -1.95 -11.26
C TYR A 198 1.94 -1.60 -10.77
N ARG A 199 1.33 -2.51 -10.02
CA ARG A 199 -0.05 -2.35 -9.59
C ARG A 199 -0.15 -1.63 -8.25
N VAL A 200 -0.92 -0.56 -8.21
CA VAL A 200 -1.31 0.17 -7.00
C VAL A 200 -2.81 -0.04 -6.78
N PHE A 201 -3.20 -0.58 -5.63
CA PHE A 201 -4.60 -0.92 -5.35
C PHE A 201 -4.93 -0.78 -3.86
N GLY A 202 -6.20 -0.98 -3.50
CA GLY A 202 -6.65 -0.96 -2.12
C GLY A 202 -6.54 0.43 -1.49
N MET A 203 -6.16 0.48 -0.21
CA MET A 203 -6.08 1.73 0.56
C MET A 203 -5.10 2.72 -0.07
N THR A 204 -3.94 2.27 -0.56
CA THR A 204 -2.95 3.14 -1.20
C THR A 204 -3.53 3.84 -2.42
N ALA A 205 -4.23 3.11 -3.29
CA ALA A 205 -4.88 3.69 -4.46
C ALA A 205 -5.95 4.71 -4.06
N ARG A 206 -6.73 4.43 -3.01
CA ARG A 206 -7.73 5.38 -2.50
C ARG A 206 -7.09 6.67 -1.98
N ILE A 207 -6.04 6.55 -1.15
CA ILE A 207 -5.29 7.70 -0.63
C ILE A 207 -4.74 8.55 -1.78
N LEU A 208 -4.21 7.94 -2.84
CA LEU A 208 -3.64 8.66 -3.98
C LEU A 208 -4.71 9.42 -4.79
N VAL A 209 -5.89 8.82 -4.99
CA VAL A 209 -7.03 9.51 -5.62
C VAL A 209 -7.47 10.70 -4.80
N ASP A 210 -7.66 10.50 -3.49
CA ASP A 210 -8.06 11.55 -2.56
C ASP A 210 -7.02 12.69 -2.51
N ALA A 211 -5.73 12.35 -2.45
CA ALA A 211 -4.65 13.33 -2.49
C ALA A 211 -4.64 14.12 -3.82
N ALA A 212 -4.81 13.45 -4.96
CA ALA A 212 -4.83 14.11 -6.27
C ALA A 212 -6.03 15.05 -6.42
N ARG A 213 -7.21 14.66 -5.94
CA ARG A 213 -8.41 15.51 -5.94
C ARG A 213 -8.17 16.82 -5.19
N VAL A 214 -7.57 16.74 -4.00
CA VAL A 214 -7.23 17.92 -3.19
C VAL A 214 -6.16 18.76 -3.89
N ALA A 215 -5.09 18.13 -4.41
CA ALA A 215 -3.96 18.84 -4.99
C ALA A 215 -4.31 19.60 -6.28
N TYR A 216 -5.17 19.01 -7.13
CA TYR A 216 -5.52 19.58 -8.43
C TYR A 216 -6.89 20.28 -8.44
N GLY A 217 -7.71 20.12 -7.40
CA GLY A 217 -9.06 20.68 -7.35
C GLY A 217 -9.99 20.09 -8.43
N GLU A 218 -9.71 18.86 -8.85
CA GLU A 218 -10.40 18.16 -9.94
C GLU A 218 -10.97 16.83 -9.47
N GLU A 219 -12.14 16.46 -10.00
CA GLU A 219 -12.73 15.14 -9.79
C GLU A 219 -12.19 14.10 -10.79
N PRO A 220 -12.05 12.82 -10.41
CA PRO A 220 -11.60 11.78 -11.32
C PRO A 220 -12.59 11.57 -12.48
N GLU A 221 -12.07 11.18 -13.65
CA GLU A 221 -12.87 10.82 -14.84
C GLU A 221 -13.78 9.61 -14.63
N TYR A 222 -13.54 8.85 -13.56
CA TYR A 222 -14.21 7.61 -13.25
C TYR A 222 -14.96 7.66 -11.91
N GLU A 223 -15.80 6.65 -11.69
CA GLU A 223 -16.54 6.47 -10.45
C GLU A 223 -15.62 6.40 -9.22
N HIS A 224 -15.98 7.08 -8.13
CA HIS A 224 -15.21 7.15 -6.89
C HIS A 224 -16.15 7.46 -5.70
N ASN A 225 -15.71 7.18 -4.46
CA ASN A 225 -16.43 7.66 -3.26
C ASN A 225 -16.27 9.17 -3.11
N SER A 226 -17.34 9.90 -2.80
CA SER A 226 -17.33 11.36 -2.73
C SER A 226 -16.60 11.93 -1.50
N HIS A 227 -16.63 11.23 -0.37
CA HIS A 227 -15.98 11.69 0.87
C HIS A 227 -14.47 11.40 0.90
N PHE A 228 -13.74 12.06 1.79
CA PHE A 228 -12.31 11.84 2.03
C PHE A 228 -12.10 11.03 3.31
N GLY A 229 -11.30 9.96 3.24
CA GLY A 229 -11.03 9.09 4.38
C GLY A 229 -12.29 8.53 5.07
N ASP A 230 -12.10 7.97 6.26
CA ASP A 230 -13.09 7.17 6.99
C ASP A 230 -13.21 7.62 8.47
N GLU A 231 -12.85 8.87 8.79
CA GLU A 231 -12.82 9.36 10.18
C GLU A 231 -14.18 9.27 10.89
N GLU A 232 -15.27 9.53 10.17
CA GLU A 232 -16.63 9.36 10.69
C GLU A 232 -16.94 7.89 11.04
N MET A 233 -16.47 6.94 10.22
CA MET A 233 -16.61 5.52 10.51
C MET A 233 -15.75 5.11 11.71
N MET A 234 -14.53 5.63 11.81
CA MET A 234 -13.63 5.37 12.94
C MET A 234 -14.20 5.91 14.25
N ASP A 235 -14.78 7.11 14.27
CA ASP A 235 -15.44 7.67 15.46
C ASP A 235 -16.58 6.77 15.95
N ARG A 236 -17.44 6.32 15.04
CA ARG A 236 -18.53 5.37 15.35
C ARG A 236 -18.01 4.05 15.91
N LEU A 237 -16.93 3.51 15.33
CA LEU A 237 -16.30 2.28 15.82
C LEU A 237 -15.70 2.46 17.21
N LEU A 238 -15.03 3.58 17.47
CA LEU A 238 -14.50 3.91 18.80
C LEU A 238 -15.61 4.01 19.86
N LYS A 239 -16.74 4.63 19.51
CA LYS A 239 -17.91 4.76 20.42
C LYS A 239 -18.49 3.42 20.87
N ILE A 240 -18.44 2.40 20.03
CA ILE A 240 -18.89 1.04 20.37
C ILE A 240 -17.75 0.16 20.95
N GLY A 241 -16.61 0.77 21.28
CA GLY A 241 -15.48 0.10 21.93
C GLY A 241 -14.59 -0.72 21.00
N ARG A 242 -14.63 -0.47 19.68
CA ARG A 242 -13.69 -1.05 18.69
C ARG A 242 -12.44 -0.17 18.54
N LEU A 243 -11.48 -0.64 17.74
CA LEU A 243 -10.21 0.05 17.44
C LEU A 243 -9.35 0.34 18.70
N SER A 244 -9.43 -0.53 19.71
CA SER A 244 -8.65 -0.36 20.94
C SER A 244 -7.14 -0.54 20.69
N PRO A 245 -6.25 0.08 21.50
CA PRO A 245 -4.80 0.02 21.29
C PRO A 245 -4.21 -1.39 21.24
N LYS A 246 -4.89 -2.37 21.86
CA LYS A 246 -4.53 -3.78 21.81
C LYS A 246 -5.62 -4.53 21.07
N ARG A 247 -5.30 -5.05 19.89
CA ARG A 247 -6.19 -5.92 19.14
C ARG A 247 -6.48 -7.18 19.96
N LYS A 248 -7.76 -7.53 20.16
CA LYS A 248 -8.10 -8.82 20.76
C LYS A 248 -8.12 -9.89 19.66
N GLU A 249 -7.50 -11.03 19.94
CA GLU A 249 -7.43 -12.14 18.98
C GLU A 249 -8.84 -12.63 18.62
N GLY A 250 -9.14 -12.72 17.32
CA GLY A 250 -10.48 -13.08 16.81
C GLY A 250 -11.44 -11.91 16.61
N GLU A 251 -11.08 -10.67 16.99
CA GLU A 251 -11.85 -9.48 16.61
C GLU A 251 -11.69 -9.23 15.09
N ILE A 252 -12.85 -9.28 14.41
CA ILE A 252 -13.01 -8.98 12.99
C ILE A 252 -14.12 -7.94 12.92
N LEU A 253 -14.01 -6.96 12.03
CA LEU A 253 -15.14 -6.11 11.69
C LEU A 253 -16.17 -7.03 11.02
N THR A 254 -17.20 -7.42 11.75
CA THR A 254 -18.30 -8.22 11.21
C THR A 254 -19.44 -7.30 10.79
N ARG A 255 -20.46 -7.87 10.13
CA ARG A 255 -21.60 -7.08 9.65
C ARG A 255 -22.33 -6.44 10.82
N ASP A 256 -22.47 -7.20 11.90
CA ASP A 256 -23.18 -6.80 13.10
C ASP A 256 -22.47 -5.65 13.81
N VAL A 257 -21.14 -5.71 13.92
CA VAL A 257 -20.32 -4.64 14.51
C VAL A 257 -20.48 -3.33 13.74
N MET A 258 -20.53 -3.39 12.42
CA MET A 258 -20.64 -2.20 11.58
C MET A 258 -22.08 -1.65 11.56
N MET A 259 -23.09 -2.52 11.65
CA MET A 259 -24.49 -2.09 11.88
C MET A 259 -24.66 -1.47 13.27
N GLU A 260 -23.96 -1.97 14.29
CA GLU A 260 -23.94 -1.38 15.63
C GLU A 260 -23.27 0.00 15.59
N ALA A 261 -22.13 0.12 14.91
CA ALA A 261 -21.45 1.39 14.69
C ALA A 261 -22.36 2.40 13.96
N ALA A 262 -23.07 1.98 12.91
CA ALA A 262 -24.02 2.85 12.19
C ALA A 262 -25.17 3.39 13.07
N LYS A 263 -25.56 2.63 14.11
CA LYS A 263 -26.58 3.06 15.09
C LYS A 263 -26.04 3.98 16.16
N ALA A 264 -24.72 4.02 16.37
CA ALA A 264 -24.09 4.97 17.28
C ALA A 264 -24.26 6.39 16.70
N LYS A 265 -25.16 7.18 17.31
CA LYS A 265 -25.39 8.57 16.92
C LYS A 265 -24.08 9.38 17.04
N MET A 266 -23.91 10.36 16.15
CA MET A 266 -22.82 11.35 16.27
C MET A 266 -22.94 12.14 17.57
#